data_AF-A0A7Y6C021-F1
#
_entry.id   AF-A0A7Y6C021-F1
#
_cell.length_a   1.000
_cell.length_b   1.000
_cell.length_c   1.000
_cell.angle_alpha   90.00
_cell.angle_beta   90.00
_cell.angle_gamma   90.00
#
_symmetry.space_group_name_H-M   'P 1'
#
loop_
_entity.id
_entity.type
_entity.pdbx_description
1 polymer ?
#
loop_
_entity_poly.entity_id
_entity_poly.type
_entity_poly.pdbx_seq_one_letter_code
_entity_poly.pdbx_strand_id
1 'polypeptide(L)'
;MEHSLQELMRNARAEENTFLYMLYEEARLISCYSQLVDSRLGLFSIEIPAAQWTVFEADELAPEAIQQLWKYIMSEWFPNTSYKHAGIPKLEVYRGQGEPPQVWIPVKPI
;
A
#
# COMPACT_ATOMS: atom_id res chain seq x y z
N MET A 1 -13.41 -5.37 -24.82
CA MET A 1 -13.45 -4.23 -23.89
C MET A 1 -12.25 -4.37 -22.98
N GLU A 2 -11.09 -3.92 -23.45
CA GLU A 2 -9.85 -3.89 -22.67
C GLU A 2 -9.68 -2.45 -22.22
N HIS A 3 -10.09 -2.15 -20.99
CA HIS A 3 -9.69 -0.89 -20.39
C HIS A 3 -8.22 -1.05 -19.98
N SER A 4 -7.34 -0.28 -20.63
CA SER A 4 -5.92 -0.23 -20.30
C SER A 4 -5.76 0.05 -18.81
N LEU A 5 -4.80 -0.59 -18.14
CA LEU A 5 -4.47 -0.27 -16.74
C LEU A 5 -4.22 1.22 -16.55
N GLN A 6 -3.70 1.91 -17.56
CA GLN A 6 -3.54 3.35 -17.51
C GLN A 6 -4.88 4.08 -17.50
N GLU A 7 -5.90 3.58 -18.19
CA GLU A 7 -7.27 4.12 -18.07
C GLU A 7 -7.90 3.78 -16.73
N LEU A 8 -7.72 2.57 -16.19
CA LEU A 8 -8.22 2.20 -14.86
C LEU A 8 -7.54 3.04 -13.76
N MET A 9 -6.23 3.24 -13.84
CA MET A 9 -5.46 4.07 -12.90
C MET A 9 -5.74 5.57 -13.10
N ARG A 10 -5.98 6.04 -14.33
CA ARG A 10 -6.35 7.44 -14.64
C ARG A 10 -7.79 7.75 -14.24
N ASN A 11 -8.70 6.78 -14.39
CA ASN A 11 -10.12 6.90 -14.04
C ASN A 11 -10.39 6.49 -12.59
N ALA A 12 -9.45 5.85 -11.90
CA ALA A 12 -9.33 5.84 -10.44
C ALA A 12 -8.99 7.26 -9.99
N ARG A 13 -9.95 8.16 -10.22
CA ARG A 13 -10.03 9.43 -9.55
C ARG A 13 -9.95 9.08 -8.07
N ALA A 14 -9.09 9.76 -7.34
CA ALA A 14 -9.15 9.81 -5.89
C ALA A 14 -10.51 10.44 -5.51
N GLU A 15 -11.59 9.67 -5.61
CA GLU A 15 -12.76 9.88 -4.80
C GLU A 15 -12.29 9.66 -3.36
N GLU A 16 -12.74 10.51 -2.44
CA GLU A 16 -12.20 10.67 -1.08
C GLU A 16 -12.22 9.39 -0.21
N ASN A 17 -12.60 8.23 -0.75
CA ASN A 17 -12.68 6.95 -0.08
C ASN A 17 -12.18 5.74 -0.90
N THR A 18 -11.49 5.92 -2.03
CA THR A 18 -10.90 4.79 -2.76
C THR A 18 -9.47 4.49 -2.28
N PHE A 19 -9.31 3.41 -1.51
CA PHE A 19 -8.01 2.90 -1.08
C PHE A 19 -7.63 1.70 -1.94
N LEU A 20 -6.51 1.81 -2.67
CA LEU A 20 -5.91 0.66 -3.34
C LEU A 20 -5.27 -0.22 -2.25
N TYR A 21 -5.88 -1.38 -1.99
CA TYR A 21 -5.30 -2.41 -1.13
C TYR A 21 -4.21 -3.15 -1.88
N MET A 22 -2.98 -3.10 -1.35
CA MET A 22 -1.90 -3.99 -1.76
C MET A 22 -1.54 -4.83 -0.54
N LEU A 23 -2.05 -6.07 -0.50
CA LEU A 23 -1.61 -7.06 0.48
C LEU A 23 -0.26 -7.60 -0.01
N TYR A 24 0.81 -7.24 0.67
CA TYR A 24 2.13 -7.82 0.43
C TYR A 24 2.24 -9.14 1.21
N GLU A 25 2.44 -10.24 0.48
CA GLU A 25 3.02 -11.47 1.03
C GLU A 25 4.48 -11.53 0.57
N GLU A 26 5.39 -11.96 1.44
CA GLU A 26 6.83 -12.01 1.17
C GLU A 26 7.15 -13.00 0.04
N ALA A 27 7.02 -12.55 -1.20
CA ALA A 27 7.36 -13.31 -2.37
C ALA A 27 8.89 -13.36 -2.50
N ARG A 28 9.53 -14.36 -1.87
CA ARG A 28 10.95 -14.69 -2.12
C ARG A 28 11.28 -15.05 -3.59
N LEU A 29 10.33 -14.94 -4.52
CA LEU A 29 10.41 -15.43 -5.90
C LEU A 29 9.85 -14.43 -6.95
N ILE A 30 9.96 -13.10 -6.72
CA ILE A 30 9.37 -12.10 -7.65
C ILE A 30 9.95 -12.20 -9.08
N SER A 31 11.20 -12.64 -9.28
CA SER A 31 11.73 -12.74 -10.66
C SER A 31 11.10 -13.88 -11.48
N CYS A 32 10.55 -14.92 -10.83
CA CYS A 32 9.92 -16.05 -11.52
C CYS A 32 8.41 -15.86 -11.73
N TYR A 33 7.74 -15.03 -10.90
CA TYR A 33 6.28 -14.85 -10.96
C TYR A 33 5.81 -13.75 -11.91
N SER A 34 6.67 -12.83 -12.35
CA SER A 34 6.28 -11.81 -13.33
C SER A 34 5.78 -12.41 -14.65
N GLN A 35 6.29 -13.59 -15.01
CA GLN A 35 5.86 -14.36 -16.18
C GLN A 35 4.58 -15.19 -15.94
N LEU A 36 4.13 -15.30 -14.69
CA LEU A 36 2.95 -16.07 -14.26
C LEU A 36 1.76 -15.20 -13.84
N VAL A 37 1.88 -13.87 -13.94
CA VAL A 37 0.74 -12.95 -13.81
C VAL A 37 -0.20 -13.23 -14.98
N ASP A 38 -1.16 -14.11 -14.74
CA ASP A 38 -2.12 -14.55 -15.74
C ASP A 38 -3.21 -13.47 -15.91
N SER A 39 -3.22 -12.82 -17.06
CA SER A 39 -4.26 -11.84 -17.42
C SER A 39 -5.67 -12.44 -17.40
N ARG A 40 -5.81 -13.77 -17.53
CA ARG A 40 -7.09 -14.48 -17.39
C ARG A 40 -7.61 -14.53 -15.97
N LEU A 41 -6.73 -14.38 -14.96
CA LEU A 41 -7.11 -14.23 -13.55
C LEU A 41 -7.38 -12.77 -13.18
N GLY A 42 -7.22 -11.82 -14.12
CA GLY A 42 -7.39 -10.39 -13.87
C GLY A 42 -6.30 -9.79 -12.97
N LEU A 43 -5.13 -10.45 -12.89
CA LEU A 43 -3.99 -9.98 -12.11
C LEU A 43 -3.10 -9.07 -12.95
N PHE A 44 -2.47 -8.10 -12.28
CA PHE A 44 -1.56 -7.16 -12.91
C PHE A 44 -0.38 -6.85 -12.00
N SER A 45 0.80 -6.67 -12.59
CA SER A 45 2.01 -6.23 -11.88
C SER A 45 2.20 -4.73 -12.05
N ILE A 46 2.65 -4.06 -10.97
CA ILE A 46 3.11 -2.68 -11.04
C ILE A 46 4.51 -2.57 -10.42
N GLU A 47 5.34 -1.72 -11.01
CA GLU A 47 6.62 -1.33 -10.42
C GLU A 47 6.41 -0.06 -9.60
N ILE A 48 6.82 -0.11 -8.33
CA ILE A 48 6.78 1.07 -7.44
C ILE A 48 8.17 1.71 -7.49
N PRO A 49 8.28 3.00 -7.87
CA PRO A 49 9.58 3.67 -7.91
C PRO A 49 10.18 3.77 -6.51
N ALA A 50 11.51 3.83 -6.44
CA ALA A 50 12.22 4.09 -5.19
C ALA A 50 11.72 5.39 -4.54
N ALA A 51 11.45 5.33 -3.23
CA ALA A 51 10.91 6.44 -2.47
C ALA A 51 11.42 6.40 -1.02
N GLN A 52 11.23 7.51 -0.30
CA GLN A 52 11.37 7.53 1.14
C GLN A 52 10.08 7.02 1.78
N TRP A 53 10.21 6.10 2.74
CA TRP A 53 9.09 5.46 3.40
C TRP A 53 9.12 5.76 4.89
N THR A 54 7.96 6.06 5.45
CA THR A 54 7.73 5.97 6.89
C THR A 54 7.03 4.65 7.17
N VAL A 55 7.55 3.88 8.12
CA VAL A 55 6.99 2.60 8.54
C VAL A 55 6.37 2.76 9.92
N PHE A 56 5.12 2.35 10.05
CA PHE A 56 4.40 2.27 11.30
C PHE A 56 4.07 0.83 11.60
N GLU A 57 4.13 0.45 12.87
CA GLU A 57 3.78 -0.88 13.35
C GLU A 57 2.58 -0.75 14.28
N ALA A 58 1.64 -1.69 14.19
CA ALA A 58 0.51 -1.71 15.09
C ALA A 58 0.94 -2.19 16.48
N ASP A 59 0.31 -1.67 17.53
CA ASP A 59 0.69 -1.99 18.92
C ASP A 59 0.24 -3.41 19.35
N GLU A 60 -0.65 -4.04 18.59
CA GLU A 60 -1.28 -5.31 18.96
C GLU A 60 -1.53 -6.23 17.75
N LEU A 61 -1.73 -7.52 18.05
CA LEU A 61 -2.11 -8.57 17.07
C LEU A 61 -3.62 -8.68 16.88
N ALA A 62 -4.36 -7.57 17.08
CA ALA A 62 -5.81 -7.56 16.93
C ALA A 62 -6.22 -7.31 15.47
N PRO A 63 -7.34 -7.89 14.99
CA PRO A 63 -7.89 -7.59 13.66
C PRO A 63 -8.11 -6.10 13.41
N GLU A 64 -8.42 -5.34 14.47
CA GLU A 64 -8.71 -3.91 14.46
C GLU A 64 -7.46 -3.02 14.48
N ALA A 65 -6.28 -3.61 14.72
CA ALA A 65 -5.06 -2.86 14.99
C ALA A 65 -4.61 -2.02 13.79
N ILE A 66 -4.72 -2.57 12.58
CA ILE A 66 -4.35 -1.86 11.35
C ILE A 66 -5.29 -0.68 11.06
N GLN A 67 -6.60 -0.80 11.34
CA GLN A 67 -7.54 0.30 11.11
C GLN A 67 -7.32 1.43 12.12
N GLN A 68 -7.02 1.09 13.38
CA GLN A 68 -6.63 2.06 14.40
C GLN A 68 -5.34 2.78 14.01
N LEU A 69 -4.35 2.05 13.50
CA LEU A 69 -3.10 2.60 13.02
C LEU A 69 -3.31 3.59 11.87
N TRP A 70 -4.13 3.23 10.87
CA TRP A 70 -4.51 4.14 9.78
C TRP A 70 -5.15 5.42 10.28
N LYS A 71 -6.07 5.31 11.23
CA LYS A 71 -6.75 6.46 11.83
C LYS A 71 -5.73 7.40 12.46
N TYR A 72 -4.83 6.87 13.29
CA TYR A 72 -3.75 7.65 13.90
C TYR A 72 -2.86 8.34 12.86
N ILE A 73 -2.42 7.60 11.83
CA ILE A 73 -1.52 8.17 10.83
C ILE A 73 -2.17 9.35 10.09
N MET A 74 -3.45 9.21 9.73
CA MET A 74 -4.16 10.25 8.98
C MET A 74 -4.60 11.42 9.84
N SER A 75 -5.08 11.18 11.07
CA SER A 75 -5.62 12.25 11.93
C SER A 75 -4.58 12.95 12.80
N GLU A 76 -3.56 12.21 13.25
CA GLU A 76 -2.58 12.73 14.21
C GLU A 76 -1.21 12.92 13.57
N TRP A 77 -0.67 11.90 12.88
CA TRP A 77 0.72 11.96 12.43
C TRP A 77 0.91 12.93 11.26
N PHE A 78 0.15 12.79 10.17
CA PHE A 78 0.31 13.64 8.98
C PHE A 78 0.16 15.14 9.27
N PRO A 79 -0.87 15.62 9.99
CA PRO A 79 -1.03 17.04 10.31
C PRO A 79 0.10 17.62 11.17
N ASN A 80 0.79 16.78 11.94
CA ASN A 80 1.81 17.20 12.90
C ASN A 80 3.26 16.95 12.42
N THR A 81 3.47 16.67 11.13
CA THR A 81 4.81 16.43 10.57
C THR A 81 5.13 17.38 9.42
N SER A 82 6.42 17.54 9.12
CA SER A 82 6.89 18.25 7.92
C SER A 82 6.90 17.36 6.67
N TYR A 83 6.08 16.32 6.65
CA TYR A 83 5.98 15.36 5.54
C TYR A 83 4.58 15.37 4.93
N LYS A 84 4.52 15.17 3.62
CA LYS A 84 3.28 14.94 2.87
C LYS A 84 3.35 13.62 2.13
N HIS A 85 2.19 13.07 1.80
CA HIS A 85 2.08 11.85 0.99
C HIS A 85 2.80 12.04 -0.36
N ALA A 86 3.65 11.08 -0.74
CA ALA A 86 4.46 11.19 -1.96
C ALA A 86 3.63 11.11 -3.25
N GLY A 87 2.43 10.50 -3.19
CA GLY A 87 1.53 10.32 -4.33
C GLY A 87 1.67 8.96 -5.02
N ILE A 88 2.39 8.03 -4.41
CA ILE A 88 2.55 6.64 -4.87
C ILE A 88 1.83 5.68 -3.91
N PRO A 89 1.60 4.40 -4.29
CA PRO A 89 0.86 3.45 -3.45
C PRO A 89 1.46 3.25 -2.05
N LYS A 90 0.59 2.97 -1.08
CA LYS A 90 0.92 2.59 0.30
C LYS A 90 0.83 1.07 0.46
N LEU A 91 1.49 0.51 1.47
CA LEU A 91 1.47 -0.92 1.74
C LEU A 91 0.93 -1.22 3.13
N GLU A 92 0.09 -2.24 3.24
CA GLU A 92 -0.16 -2.96 4.48
C GLU A 92 0.67 -4.25 4.44
N VAL A 93 1.55 -4.42 5.43
CA VAL A 93 2.53 -5.50 5.44
C VAL A 93 2.24 -6.46 6.59
N TYR A 94 1.97 -7.71 6.24
CA TYR A 94 1.71 -8.80 7.18
C TYR A 94 2.87 -9.80 7.12
N ARG A 95 3.76 -9.75 8.12
CA ARG A 95 5.03 -10.49 8.11
C ARG A 95 4.93 -11.96 8.54
N GLY A 96 3.75 -12.39 8.98
CA GLY A 96 3.51 -13.77 9.40
C GLY A 96 2.76 -13.85 10.73
N GLN A 97 2.57 -15.07 11.23
CA GLN A 97 1.86 -15.29 12.48
C GLN A 97 2.64 -14.75 13.67
N GLY A 98 1.97 -13.99 14.53
CA GLY A 98 2.54 -13.47 15.77
C GLY A 98 3.31 -12.16 15.61
N GLU A 99 3.38 -11.57 14.41
CA GLU A 99 3.96 -10.25 14.19
C GLU A 99 2.88 -9.19 13.94
N PRO A 100 2.94 -8.03 14.64
CA PRO A 100 2.01 -6.95 14.37
C PRO A 100 2.12 -6.46 12.93
N PRO A 101 0.98 -6.17 12.29
CA PRO A 101 0.97 -5.66 10.94
C PRO A 101 1.59 -4.27 10.89
N GLN A 102 2.13 -3.92 9.72
CA GLN A 102 2.74 -2.62 9.48
C GLN A 102 2.02 -1.85 8.37
N VAL A 103 2.09 -0.53 8.46
CA VAL A 103 1.65 0.39 7.42
C VAL A 103 2.88 1.13 6.90
N TRP A 104 3.17 0.99 5.61
CA TRP A 104 4.29 1.67 4.96
C TRP A 104 3.75 2.77 4.06
N ILE A 105 4.11 4.01 4.36
CA ILE A 105 3.61 5.17 3.63
C ILE A 105 4.78 5.91 2.99
N PRO A 106 4.70 6.17 1.67
CA PRO A 106 5.73 6.90 0.97
C PRO A 106 5.54 8.40 1.23
N VAL A 107 6.61 9.06 1.64
CA VAL A 107 6.59 10.46 2.09
C VAL A 107 7.57 11.32 1.30
N LYS A 108 7.30 12.62 1.28
CA LYS A 108 8.23 13.66 0.81
C LYS A 108 8.17 14.87 1.73
N PRO A 109 9.26 15.62 1.91
CA PRO A 109 9.24 16.87 2.66
C PRO A 109 8.19 17.84 2.11
N ILE A 110 7.59 18.63 2.99
CA ILE A 110 6.66 19.70 2.60
C ILE A 110 7.41 20.80 1.86
#